data_AF-A0A1F4VVR1-F1
#
_entry.id   AF-A0A1F4VVR1-F1
#
_cell.length_a   1.000
_cell.length_b   1.000
_cell.length_c   1.000
_cell.angle_alpha   90.00
_cell.angle_beta   90.00
_cell.angle_gamma   90.00
#
_symmetry.space_group_name_H-M   'P 1'
#
loop_
_entity.id
_entity.type
_entity.pdbx_description
1 polymer ?
#
loop_
_entity_poly.entity_id
_entity_poly.type
_entity_poly.pdbx_seq_one_letter_code
_entity_poly.pdbx_strand_id
1 'polypeptide(L)'
;MTSNKFQVTSKKHGFTLIELLIVITIIGILAVAVLSAINPIEQIRRATDQGLESDAAEALNAMERYYTAFFEYPWDALGEADPSQTLVQGSWITELVNKGEVKPQFADRDSWDSIYTTLAGSVVRLCFDPASSSFQEQADTAGKNKDGSSGCTSNCYVCIPR
;
A
#
# COMPACT_ATOMS: atom_id res chain seq x y z
N MET A 1 54.71 -53.84 24.73
CA MET A 1 53.60 -52.87 24.73
C MET A 1 54.09 -51.59 24.06
N THR A 2 53.95 -51.48 22.74
CA THR A 2 54.31 -50.28 21.97
C THR A 2 53.08 -49.40 21.80
N SER A 3 53.08 -48.22 22.43
CA SER A 3 52.01 -47.23 22.33
C SER A 3 52.24 -46.37 21.09
N ASN A 4 51.39 -46.51 20.08
CA ASN A 4 51.40 -45.64 18.89
C ASN A 4 50.54 -44.40 19.19
N LYS A 5 51.18 -43.26 19.43
CA LYS A 5 50.50 -41.97 19.56
C LYS A 5 50.26 -41.37 18.17
N PHE A 6 49.02 -41.45 17.69
CA PHE A 6 48.59 -40.75 16.48
C PHE A 6 48.43 -39.25 16.80
N GLN A 7 49.42 -38.45 16.44
CA GLN A 7 49.44 -36.99 16.63
C GLN A 7 48.68 -36.32 15.48
N VAL A 8 47.44 -35.87 15.72
CA VAL A 8 46.67 -35.05 14.77
C VAL A 8 47.22 -33.62 14.82
N THR A 9 48.08 -33.25 13.87
CA THR A 9 48.57 -31.88 13.73
C THR A 9 47.49 -31.02 13.06
N SER A 10 46.73 -30.25 13.84
CA SER A 10 45.87 -29.19 13.31
C SER A 10 46.75 -28.05 12.80
N LYS A 11 46.86 -27.90 11.47
CA LYS A 11 47.44 -26.70 10.86
C LYS A 11 46.48 -25.54 11.07
N LYS A 12 46.79 -24.64 12.00
CA LYS A 12 46.09 -23.35 12.11
C LYS A 12 46.50 -22.47 10.93
N HIS A 13 45.66 -22.40 9.90
CA HIS A 13 45.78 -21.39 8.86
C HIS A 13 45.17 -20.08 9.38
N GLY A 14 46.02 -19.07 9.58
CA GLY A 14 45.60 -17.72 9.93
C GLY A 14 45.22 -16.95 8.66
N PHE A 15 44.17 -16.15 8.75
CA PHE A 15 43.76 -15.21 7.70
C PHE A 15 44.84 -14.15 7.51
N THR A 16 45.19 -13.82 6.27
CA THR A 16 46.13 -12.74 5.98
C THR A 16 45.42 -11.38 6.04
N LEU A 17 46.16 -10.33 6.42
CA LEU A 17 45.64 -8.96 6.42
C LEU A 17 45.18 -8.53 5.02
N ILE A 18 45.85 -9.02 3.97
CA ILE A 18 45.51 -8.69 2.58
C ILE A 18 44.21 -9.37 2.13
N GLU A 19 43.94 -10.61 2.56
CA GLU A 19 42.67 -11.26 2.28
C GLU A 19 41.50 -10.49 2.89
N LEU A 20 41.65 -10.03 4.14
CA LEU A 20 40.58 -9.27 4.80
C LEU A 20 40.38 -7.89 4.14
N LEU A 21 41.45 -7.24 3.68
CA LEU A 21 41.39 -5.97 2.97
C LEU A 21 40.67 -6.11 1.62
N ILE A 22 40.98 -7.13 0.83
CA ILE A 22 40.31 -7.36 -0.45
C ILE A 22 38.81 -7.64 -0.23
N VAL A 23 38.46 -8.43 0.79
CA VAL A 23 37.05 -8.76 1.07
C VAL A 23 36.23 -7.52 1.39
N ILE A 24 36.70 -6.63 2.27
CA ILE A 24 35.95 -5.41 2.60
C ILE A 24 35.84 -4.47 1.40
N THR A 25 36.84 -4.43 0.51
CA THR A 25 36.76 -3.63 -0.71
C THR A 25 35.72 -4.17 -1.69
N ILE A 26 35.67 -5.49 -1.87
CA ILE A 26 34.68 -6.14 -2.75
C ILE A 26 33.27 -5.96 -2.17
N ILE A 27 33.08 -6.15 -0.86
CA ILE A 27 31.79 -5.93 -0.19
C ILE A 27 31.34 -4.47 -0.37
N GLY A 28 32.25 -3.50 -0.24
CA GLY A 28 31.94 -2.09 -0.45
C GLY A 28 31.44 -1.78 -1.87
N ILE A 29 32.11 -2.32 -2.89
CA ILE A 29 31.71 -2.12 -4.30
C ILE A 29 30.37 -2.79 -4.59
N LEU A 30 30.17 -4.03 -4.14
CA LEU A 30 28.93 -4.77 -4.35
C LEU A 30 27.73 -4.10 -3.65
N ALA A 31 27.92 -3.57 -2.44
CA ALA A 31 26.87 -2.87 -1.72
C ALA A 31 26.34 -1.64 -2.48
N VAL A 32 27.23 -0.83 -3.06
CA VAL A 32 26.85 0.34 -3.86
C VAL A 32 26.13 -0.08 -5.15
N ALA A 33 26.62 -1.14 -5.81
CA ALA A 33 25.99 -1.66 -7.04
C ALA A 33 24.56 -2.15 -6.80
N VAL A 34 24.32 -2.86 -5.68
CA VAL A 34 22.98 -3.37 -5.32
C VAL A 34 22.02 -2.22 -4.99
N LEU A 35 22.46 -1.23 -4.19
CA LEU A 35 21.63 -0.07 -3.86
C LEU A 35 21.28 0.77 -5.09
N SER A 36 22.19 0.83 -6.08
CA SER A 36 21.91 1.51 -7.35
C SER A 36 20.89 0.77 -8.22
N ALA A 37 20.66 -0.53 -8.00
CA ALA A 37 19.72 -1.33 -8.80
C ALA A 37 18.28 -1.26 -8.26
N ILE A 38 18.10 -0.88 -6.99
CA ILE A 38 16.78 -0.72 -6.37
C ILE A 38 16.41 0.75 -6.41
N ASN A 39 15.21 1.07 -6.89
CA ASN A 39 14.63 2.41 -6.73
C ASN A 39 13.82 2.44 -5.41
N PRO A 40 14.40 2.87 -4.27
CA PRO A 40 13.72 2.83 -2.98
C PRO A 40 12.48 3.74 -2.95
N ILE A 41 12.51 4.85 -3.70
CA ILE A 41 11.39 5.79 -3.80
C ILE A 41 10.18 5.10 -4.42
N GLU A 42 10.40 4.33 -5.48
CA GLU A 42 9.33 3.58 -6.14
C GLU A 42 8.73 2.50 -5.23
N GLN A 43 9.55 1.81 -4.43
CA GLN A 43 9.03 0.82 -3.47
C GLN A 43 8.17 1.46 -2.39
N ILE A 44 8.56 2.63 -1.88
CA ILE A 44 7.76 3.37 -0.88
C ILE A 44 6.44 3.84 -1.48
N ARG A 45 6.46 4.37 -2.70
CA ARG A 45 5.23 4.76 -3.42
C ARG A 45 4.30 3.58 -3.63
N ARG A 46 4.83 2.44 -4.06
CA ARG A 46 4.04 1.22 -4.26
C ARG A 46 3.43 0.71 -2.95
N ALA A 47 4.17 0.76 -1.84
CA ALA A 47 3.65 0.42 -0.53
C ALA A 47 2.54 1.39 -0.08
N THR A 48 2.67 2.68 -0.41
CA THR A 48 1.66 3.70 -0.13
C THR A 48 0.38 3.43 -0.93
N ASP A 49 0.48 3.20 -2.24
CA ASP A 49 -0.66 2.90 -3.11
C ASP A 49 -1.38 1.61 -2.66
N GLN A 50 -0.63 0.58 -2.25
CA GLN A 50 -1.21 -0.65 -1.69
C GLN A 50 -1.95 -0.37 -0.37
N GLY A 51 -1.44 0.54 0.45
CA GLY A 51 -2.12 1.02 1.65
C GLY A 51 -3.43 1.74 1.32
N LEU A 52 -3.41 2.67 0.35
CA LEU A 52 -4.61 3.36 -0.13
C LEU A 52 -5.65 2.39 -0.67
N GLU A 53 -5.24 1.39 -1.45
CA GLU A 53 -6.14 0.36 -1.97
C GLU A 53 -6.79 -0.45 -0.84
N SER A 54 -6.02 -0.86 0.17
CA SER A 54 -6.54 -1.61 1.32
C SER A 54 -7.49 -0.77 2.17
N ASP A 55 -7.14 0.50 2.42
CA ASP A 55 -7.96 1.42 3.22
C ASP A 55 -9.27 1.75 2.48
N ALA A 56 -9.21 2.00 1.16
CA ALA A 56 -10.39 2.19 0.32
C ALA A 56 -11.30 0.96 0.29
N ALA A 57 -10.73 -0.25 0.19
CA ALA A 57 -11.51 -1.49 0.22
C ALA A 57 -12.23 -1.68 1.58
N GLU A 58 -11.55 -1.40 2.70
CA GLU A 58 -12.18 -1.48 4.02
C GLU A 58 -13.31 -0.43 4.16
N ALA A 59 -13.08 0.80 3.73
CA ALA A 59 -14.08 1.87 3.77
C ALA A 59 -15.31 1.52 2.93
N LEU A 60 -15.12 1.02 1.70
CA LEU A 60 -16.23 0.57 0.85
C LEU A 60 -17.02 -0.56 1.53
N ASN A 61 -16.34 -1.60 2.01
CA ASN A 61 -16.98 -2.73 2.68
C ASN A 61 -17.77 -2.28 3.92
N ALA A 62 -17.24 -1.31 4.69
CA ALA A 62 -17.94 -0.74 5.83
C ALA A 62 -19.19 0.06 5.42
N MET A 63 -19.10 0.85 4.34
CA MET A 63 -20.26 1.56 3.79
C MET A 63 -21.34 0.60 3.28
N GLU A 64 -20.97 -0.51 2.64
CA GLU A 64 -21.91 -1.53 2.18
C GLU A 64 -22.61 -2.26 3.35
N ARG A 65 -21.87 -2.59 4.41
CA ARG A 65 -22.44 -3.16 5.64
C ARG A 65 -23.41 -2.17 6.31
N TYR A 66 -22.99 -0.91 6.44
CA TYR A 66 -23.82 0.16 6.97
C TYR A 66 -25.13 0.30 6.18
N TYR A 67 -25.06 0.35 4.84
CA TYR A 67 -26.25 0.42 4.00
C TYR A 67 -27.16 -0.81 4.18
N THR A 68 -26.59 -2.00 4.32
CA THR A 68 -27.36 -3.23 4.58
C THR A 68 -28.10 -3.18 5.92
N ALA A 69 -27.52 -2.52 6.93
CA ALA A 69 -28.11 -2.40 8.27
C ALA A 69 -29.14 -1.26 8.39
N PHE A 70 -28.88 -0.12 7.75
CA PHE A 70 -29.63 1.13 7.97
C PHE A 70 -30.42 1.62 6.74
N PHE A 71 -30.23 1.00 5.57
CA PHE A 71 -30.85 1.40 4.30
C PHE A 71 -30.52 2.83 3.82
N GLU A 72 -29.42 3.37 4.30
CA GLU A 72 -28.87 4.68 3.94
C GLU A 72 -27.35 4.61 4.05
N TYR A 73 -26.63 5.54 3.44
CA TYR A 73 -25.17 5.64 3.62
C TYR A 73 -24.80 6.62 4.74
N PRO A 74 -23.56 6.62 5.24
CA PRO A 74 -23.16 7.49 6.34
C PRO A 74 -23.39 8.99 6.08
N TRP A 75 -23.21 9.46 4.84
CA TRP A 75 -23.49 10.86 4.50
C TRP A 75 -24.98 11.21 4.61
N ASP A 76 -25.89 10.29 4.29
CA ASP A 76 -27.33 10.48 4.45
C ASP A 76 -27.71 10.67 5.93
N ALA A 77 -27.16 9.81 6.80
CA ALA A 77 -27.35 9.89 8.24
C ALA A 77 -26.83 11.20 8.84
N LEU A 78 -25.81 11.80 8.21
CA LEU A 78 -25.22 13.08 8.59
C LEU A 78 -25.93 14.29 7.94
N GLY A 79 -26.93 14.07 7.10
CA GLY A 79 -27.64 15.12 6.38
C GLY A 79 -26.80 15.79 5.28
N GLU A 80 -25.80 15.08 4.77
CA GLU A 80 -24.93 15.50 3.68
C GLU A 80 -25.48 15.01 2.33
N ALA A 81 -25.04 15.64 1.23
CA ALA A 81 -25.44 15.23 -0.11
C ALA A 81 -24.62 14.03 -0.60
N ASP A 82 -25.18 13.29 -1.57
CA ASP A 82 -24.47 12.19 -2.23
C ASP A 82 -23.10 12.64 -2.75
N PRO A 83 -22.02 11.88 -2.47
CA PRO A 83 -20.69 12.26 -2.86
C PRO A 83 -20.50 12.13 -4.37
N SER A 84 -19.84 13.12 -4.96
CA SER A 84 -19.47 13.13 -6.38
C SER A 84 -18.06 13.66 -6.49
N GLN A 85 -17.10 12.73 -6.60
CA GLN A 85 -15.66 13.01 -6.52
C GLN A 85 -15.27 13.76 -5.23
N THR A 86 -15.94 13.44 -4.12
CA THR A 86 -15.70 14.04 -2.80
C THR A 86 -14.68 13.19 -2.06
N LEU A 87 -13.65 13.79 -1.44
CA LEU A 87 -12.73 13.02 -0.58
C LEU A 87 -13.49 12.33 0.54
N VAL A 88 -13.04 11.14 0.95
CA VAL A 88 -13.58 10.44 2.12
C VAL A 88 -13.53 11.38 3.33
N GLN A 89 -14.70 11.68 3.91
CA GLN A 89 -14.76 12.56 5.07
C GLN A 89 -14.53 11.77 6.36
N GLY A 90 -13.76 12.35 7.29
CA GLY A 90 -13.56 11.77 8.61
C GLY A 90 -14.87 11.62 9.40
N SER A 91 -15.88 12.46 9.13
CA SER A 91 -17.23 12.33 9.71
C SER A 91 -17.89 11.02 9.31
N TRP A 92 -17.79 10.62 8.03
CA TRP A 92 -18.35 9.36 7.53
C TRP A 92 -17.70 8.16 8.22
N ILE A 93 -16.36 8.16 8.33
CA ILE A 93 -15.64 7.08 9.00
C ILE A 93 -15.96 7.04 10.50
N THR A 94 -16.09 8.20 11.13
CA THR A 94 -16.50 8.30 12.55
C THR A 94 -17.89 7.71 12.75
N GLU A 95 -18.83 7.98 11.85
CA GLU A 95 -20.17 7.39 11.92
C GLU A 95 -20.13 5.86 11.76
N LEU A 96 -19.35 5.35 10.80
CA LEU A 96 -19.11 3.92 10.64
C LEU A 96 -18.51 3.28 11.90
N VAL A 97 -17.55 3.95 12.56
CA VAL A 97 -16.97 3.50 13.83
C VAL A 97 -18.01 3.49 14.94
N ASN A 98 -18.83 4.54 15.06
CA ASN A 98 -19.87 4.66 16.08
C ASN A 98 -20.93 3.57 15.97
N LYS A 99 -21.25 3.13 14.74
CA LYS A 99 -22.15 1.99 14.49
C LYS A 99 -21.47 0.63 14.56
N GLY A 100 -20.15 0.59 14.73
CA GLY A 100 -19.39 -0.66 14.81
C GLY A 100 -19.15 -1.33 13.47
N GLU A 101 -19.32 -0.61 12.36
CA GLU A 101 -19.12 -1.13 11.02
C GLU A 101 -17.65 -1.16 10.61
N VAL A 102 -16.79 -0.36 11.25
CA VAL A 102 -15.34 -0.38 11.04
C VAL A 102 -14.58 -0.16 12.35
N LYS A 103 -13.34 -0.65 12.43
CA LYS A 103 -12.53 -0.52 13.65
C LYS A 103 -12.15 0.96 13.91
N PRO A 104 -12.05 1.39 15.18
CA PRO A 104 -11.69 2.78 15.52
C PRO A 104 -10.37 3.28 14.92
N GLN A 105 -9.41 2.38 14.70
CA GLN A 105 -8.10 2.68 14.07
C GLN A 105 -8.17 3.24 12.63
N PHE A 106 -9.36 3.21 12.02
CA PHE A 106 -9.60 3.78 10.70
C PHE A 106 -10.07 5.24 10.76
N ALA A 107 -10.52 5.76 11.91
CA ALA A 107 -11.03 7.14 12.01
C ALA A 107 -9.99 8.21 11.64
N ASP A 108 -8.74 8.01 12.09
CA ASP A 108 -7.66 9.01 11.99
C ASP A 108 -6.59 8.64 10.96
N ARG A 109 -6.99 8.10 9.79
CA ARG A 109 -6.05 7.77 8.72
C ARG A 109 -5.85 8.95 7.76
N ASP A 110 -4.59 9.26 7.48
CA ASP A 110 -4.22 10.27 6.47
C ASP A 110 -4.59 9.83 5.04
N SER A 111 -4.89 8.55 4.82
CA SER A 111 -5.29 8.03 3.50
C SER A 111 -6.60 8.61 2.99
N TRP A 112 -7.47 9.10 3.88
CA TRP A 112 -8.76 9.70 3.51
C TRP A 112 -8.62 10.98 2.68
N ASP A 113 -7.51 11.70 2.83
CA ASP A 113 -7.20 12.89 2.03
C ASP A 113 -6.80 12.56 0.58
N SER A 114 -6.67 11.28 0.24
CA SER A 114 -6.25 10.80 -1.09
C SER A 114 -7.30 9.94 -1.80
N ILE A 115 -8.39 9.58 -1.13
CA ILE A 115 -9.41 8.67 -1.67
C ILE A 115 -10.69 9.47 -1.95
N TYR A 116 -11.10 9.50 -3.21
CA TYR A 116 -12.33 10.13 -3.67
C TYR A 116 -13.48 9.12 -3.67
N THR A 117 -14.63 9.52 -3.16
CA THR A 117 -15.88 8.77 -3.18
C THR A 117 -16.83 9.36 -4.20
N THR A 118 -17.46 8.51 -4.99
CA THR A 118 -18.59 8.86 -5.86
C THR A 118 -19.72 7.86 -5.68
N LEU A 119 -20.93 8.34 -5.46
CA LEU A 119 -22.14 7.52 -5.59
C LEU A 119 -22.68 7.67 -7.02
N ALA A 120 -22.59 6.59 -7.80
CA ALA A 120 -23.13 6.54 -9.15
C ALA A 120 -24.36 5.62 -9.18
N GLY A 121 -25.54 6.22 -9.03
CA GLY A 121 -26.79 5.49 -8.84
C GLY A 121 -26.81 4.87 -7.44
N SER A 122 -26.72 3.54 -7.35
CA SER A 122 -26.66 2.82 -6.07
C SER A 122 -25.28 2.22 -5.78
N VAL A 123 -24.29 2.50 -6.64
CA VAL A 123 -22.95 1.93 -6.53
C VAL A 123 -21.98 3.00 -6.04
N VAL A 124 -21.40 2.75 -4.88
CA VAL A 124 -20.31 3.56 -4.32
C VAL A 124 -19.00 3.15 -4.99
N ARG A 125 -18.22 4.13 -5.41
CA ARG A 125 -16.87 3.94 -5.96
C ARG A 125 -15.88 4.79 -5.19
N LEU A 126 -14.79 4.16 -4.76
CA LEU A 126 -13.66 4.82 -4.12
C LEU A 126 -12.48 4.81 -5.09
N CYS A 127 -11.94 5.97 -5.43
CA CYS A 127 -10.90 6.13 -6.43
C CYS A 127 -9.73 6.96 -5.87
N PHE A 128 -8.48 6.61 -6.18
CA PHE A 128 -7.31 7.40 -5.81
C PHE A 128 -6.33 7.53 -6.98
N ASP A 129 -5.53 8.58 -6.95
CA ASP A 129 -4.46 8.84 -7.93
C ASP A 129 -3.18 8.11 -7.49
N PRO A 130 -2.70 7.09 -8.23
CA PRO A 130 -1.55 6.30 -7.80
C PRO A 130 -0.21 7.02 -7.98
N ALA A 131 0.66 6.91 -6.97
CA ALA A 131 1.98 7.53 -6.99
C ALA A 131 3.07 6.66 -7.66
N SER A 132 2.92 5.35 -7.63
CA SER A 132 3.89 4.39 -8.20
C SER A 132 3.62 4.13 -9.68
N SER A 133 4.69 3.98 -10.46
CA SER A 133 4.61 3.64 -11.88
C SER A 133 3.82 2.35 -12.13
N SER A 134 3.97 1.36 -11.23
CA SER A 134 3.27 0.08 -11.36
C SER A 134 1.75 0.18 -11.15
N PHE A 135 1.27 1.08 -10.29
CA PHE A 135 -0.15 1.33 -10.12
C PHE A 135 -0.69 2.29 -11.19
N GLN A 136 0.12 3.24 -11.67
CA GLN A 136 -0.23 4.09 -12.81
C GLN A 136 -0.50 3.25 -14.06
N GLU A 137 0.35 2.27 -14.38
CA GLU A 137 0.13 1.36 -15.52
C GLU A 137 -1.18 0.55 -15.37
N GLN A 138 -1.48 0.09 -14.15
CA GLN A 138 -2.74 -0.60 -13.86
C GLN A 138 -3.96 0.33 -14.01
N ALA A 139 -3.85 1.56 -13.52
CA ALA A 139 -4.92 2.55 -13.61
C ALA A 139 -5.20 2.94 -15.06
N ASP A 140 -4.15 3.19 -15.85
CA ASP A 140 -4.27 3.52 -17.27
C ASP A 140 -4.85 2.34 -18.07
N THR A 141 -4.51 1.11 -17.70
CA THR A 141 -5.13 -0.10 -18.28
C THR A 141 -6.62 -0.21 -17.92
N ALA A 142 -7.00 0.14 -16.69
CA ALA A 142 -8.40 0.14 -16.25
C ALA A 142 -9.20 1.31 -16.84
N GLY A 143 -8.53 2.42 -17.19
CA GLY A 143 -9.11 3.58 -17.87
C GLY A 143 -10.19 4.30 -17.08
N LYS A 144 -10.06 4.35 -15.74
CA LYS A 144 -11.04 4.97 -14.85
C LYS A 144 -10.72 6.44 -14.58
N ASN A 145 -11.76 7.27 -14.68
CA ASN A 145 -11.76 8.65 -14.20
C ASN A 145 -11.87 8.68 -12.67
N LYS A 146 -11.68 9.87 -12.08
CA LYS A 146 -11.79 10.10 -10.63
C LYS A 146 -13.15 9.69 -10.04
N ASP A 147 -14.22 9.76 -10.82
CA ASP A 147 -15.57 9.31 -10.43
C ASP A 147 -15.82 7.80 -10.64
N GLY A 148 -14.84 7.09 -11.19
CA GLY A 148 -14.93 5.69 -11.55
C GLY A 148 -15.68 5.41 -12.86
N SER A 149 -16.06 6.45 -13.61
CA SER A 149 -16.51 6.30 -15.00
C SER A 149 -15.34 5.87 -15.89
N SER A 150 -15.63 5.18 -16.99
CA SER A 150 -14.61 4.76 -17.96
C SER A 150 -14.29 5.88 -18.95
N GLY A 151 -13.13 5.81 -19.58
CA GLY A 151 -12.75 6.70 -20.70
C GLY A 151 -11.49 7.53 -20.44
N CYS A 152 -10.82 7.32 -19.30
CA CYS A 152 -9.50 7.89 -19.07
C CYS A 152 -8.45 7.15 -19.92
N THR A 153 -7.49 7.90 -20.47
CA THR A 153 -6.42 7.38 -21.35
C THR A 153 -5.00 7.59 -20.81
N SER A 154 -4.83 8.40 -19.75
CA SER A 154 -3.54 8.69 -19.11
C SER A 154 -3.77 9.36 -17.75
N ASN A 155 -2.91 9.08 -16.77
CA ASN A 155 -3.04 9.56 -15.39
C ASN A 155 -4.39 9.18 -14.79
N CYS A 156 -4.78 7.92 -15.02
CA CYS A 156 -6.04 7.40 -14.57
C CYS A 156 -6.02 7.04 -13.09
N TYR A 157 -7.22 6.82 -12.55
CA TYR A 157 -7.41 6.55 -11.13
C TYR A 157 -7.55 5.05 -10.90
N VAL A 158 -7.05 4.57 -9.76
CA VAL A 158 -7.35 3.23 -9.28
C VAL A 158 -8.66 3.30 -8.52
N CYS A 159 -9.66 2.53 -8.95
CA CYS A 159 -11.00 2.55 -8.36
C CYS A 159 -11.40 1.18 -7.78
N ILE A 160 -12.16 1.23 -6.70
CA ILE A 160 -12.74 0.09 -5.99
C ILE A 160 -14.27 0.29 -5.93
N PRO A 161 -15.08 -0.74 -6.24
CA PRO A 161 -14.66 -2.04 -6.77
C PRO A 161 -14.07 -1.89 -8.19
N ARG A 162 -13.18 -2.83 -8.57
CA ARG A 162 -12.50 -2.84 -9.88
C ARG A 162 -13.48 -3.05 -11.05
#